data_AF-A0A5E6S8A7-F1
#
_entry.id   AF-A0A5E6S8A7-F1
#
_cell.length_a   1.000
_cell.length_b   1.000
_cell.length_c   1.000
_cell.angle_alpha   90.00
_cell.angle_beta   90.00
_cell.angle_gamma   90.00
#
_symmetry.space_group_name_H-M   'P 1'
#
loop_
_entity.id
_entity.type
_entity.pdbx_description
1 polymer ?
#
loop_
_entity_poly.entity_id
_entity_poly.type
_entity_poly.pdbx_seq_one_letter_code
_entity_poly.pdbx_strand_id
1 'polypeptide(L)'
;MQDSITPATIYSASNPRFAGRFPDSEHDELWLADIKACEPGGACRVFKDVLFVESQQAAYLYGLEHEDGRPKGLKSEVADTQQLFVEFVREQTELTLARMGLLAPVFDGAEYACQARVTAAYMIHRENLRYLAFGYRNRDGDYVREKLEDPEDWLDNARAIRPFEELGTSKA
;
A
#
# COMPACT_ATOMS: atom_id res chain seq x y z
N MET A 1 6.09 -14.94 -29.51
CA MET A 1 6.87 -14.48 -28.35
C MET A 1 5.87 -14.41 -27.22
N GLN A 2 5.93 -15.33 -26.26
CA GLN A 2 5.04 -15.27 -25.10
C GLN A 2 5.61 -14.15 -24.23
N ASP A 3 5.04 -12.97 -24.32
CA ASP A 3 5.27 -11.91 -23.34
C ASP A 3 4.75 -12.45 -22.01
N SER A 4 5.65 -13.08 -21.24
CA SER A 4 5.37 -13.48 -19.88
C SER A 4 5.05 -12.19 -19.12
N ILE A 5 3.78 -12.03 -18.73
CA ILE A 5 3.35 -10.95 -17.87
C ILE A 5 4.28 -10.97 -16.66
N THR A 6 5.16 -9.98 -16.57
CA THR A 6 6.06 -9.85 -15.43
C THR A 6 5.17 -9.63 -14.20
N PRO A 7 5.39 -10.36 -13.09
CA PRO A 7 4.52 -10.27 -11.92
C PRO A 7 4.37 -8.82 -11.41
N ALA A 8 3.40 -8.56 -10.54
CA ALA A 8 3.34 -7.28 -9.83
C ALA A 8 4.31 -7.27 -8.64
N THR A 9 4.68 -6.09 -8.16
CA THR A 9 5.42 -5.95 -6.89
C THR A 9 4.61 -6.52 -5.74
N ILE A 10 5.26 -7.38 -4.95
CA ILE A 10 4.66 -8.10 -3.82
C ILE A 10 5.04 -7.38 -2.53
N TYR A 11 4.10 -7.30 -1.59
CA TYR A 11 4.29 -6.64 -0.30
C TYR A 11 4.01 -7.61 0.85
N SER A 12 4.79 -7.52 1.91
CA SER A 12 4.49 -8.10 3.21
C SER A 12 4.74 -7.06 4.29
N ALA A 13 3.90 -7.02 5.32
CA ALA A 13 4.13 -6.19 6.50
C ALA A 13 4.67 -7.02 7.66
N SER A 14 5.25 -6.35 8.65
CA SER A 14 5.56 -6.92 9.96
C SER A 14 5.59 -5.84 11.04
N ASN A 15 5.63 -6.26 12.30
CA ASN A 15 5.84 -5.38 13.46
C ASN A 15 4.86 -4.18 13.54
N PRO A 16 3.53 -4.40 13.41
CA PRO A 16 2.56 -3.32 13.57
C PRO A 16 2.58 -2.79 15.00
N ARG A 17 2.67 -1.47 15.16
CA ARG A 17 2.78 -0.82 16.46
C ARG A 17 2.02 0.50 16.50
N PHE A 18 1.32 0.72 17.60
CA PHE A 18 0.55 1.94 17.82
C PHE A 18 1.51 3.12 18.02
N ALA A 19 1.31 4.21 17.27
CA ALA A 19 2.12 5.42 17.37
C ALA A 19 1.41 6.53 18.15
N GLY A 20 0.08 6.60 18.10
CA GLY A 20 -0.71 7.59 18.82
C GLY A 20 -2.09 7.83 18.24
N ARG A 21 -2.80 8.81 18.80
CA ARG A 21 -4.06 9.32 18.26
C ARG A 21 -3.88 10.73 17.70
N PHE A 22 -4.71 11.08 16.73
CA PHE A 22 -4.76 12.44 16.23
C PHE A 22 -5.45 13.35 17.26
N PRO A 23 -4.89 14.52 17.60
CA PRO A 23 -5.46 15.41 18.63
C PRO A 23 -6.89 15.86 18.34
N ASP A 24 -7.23 16.00 17.06
CA ASP A 24 -8.51 16.53 16.58
C ASP A 24 -9.50 15.43 16.15
N SER A 25 -9.20 14.15 16.42
CA SER A 25 -10.05 13.02 16.04
C SER A 25 -10.21 12.01 17.17
N GLU A 26 -11.46 11.62 17.44
CA GLU A 26 -11.77 10.61 18.45
C GLU A 26 -11.61 9.17 17.95
N HIS A 27 -11.46 8.99 16.64
CA HIS A 27 -11.52 7.68 15.99
C HIS A 27 -10.28 7.33 15.19
N ASP A 28 -9.42 8.31 14.89
CA ASP A 28 -8.25 8.07 14.05
C ASP A 28 -7.04 7.70 14.90
N GLU A 29 -6.46 6.57 14.57
CA GLU A 29 -5.28 6.02 15.20
C GLU A 29 -4.13 5.96 14.20
N LEU A 30 -2.96 6.44 14.62
CA LEU A 30 -1.74 6.35 13.85
C LEU A 30 -0.99 5.08 14.24
N TRP A 31 -0.64 4.30 13.23
CA TRP A 31 0.08 3.04 13.36
C TRP A 31 1.33 3.04 12.49
N LEU A 32 2.33 2.26 12.91
CA LEU A 32 3.57 2.03 12.19
C LEU A 32 3.67 0.55 11.84
N ALA A 33 4.25 0.21 10.70
CA ALA A 33 4.64 -1.15 10.36
C ALA A 33 5.90 -1.15 9.47
N ASP A 34 6.65 -2.24 9.49
CA ASP A 34 7.73 -2.42 8.53
C ASP A 34 7.16 -3.09 7.27
N ILE A 35 7.47 -2.56 6.09
CA ILE A 35 7.01 -3.09 4.80
C ILE A 35 8.20 -3.62 4.02
N LYS A 36 8.10 -4.86 3.55
CA LYS A 36 9.02 -5.44 2.59
C LYS A 36 8.33 -5.47 1.23
N ALA A 37 8.93 -4.80 0.26
CA ALA A 37 8.49 -4.77 -1.13
C ALA A 37 9.48 -5.58 -1.99
N CYS A 38 8.98 -6.53 -2.76
CA CYS A 38 9.79 -7.36 -3.66
C CYS A 38 9.33 -7.17 -5.09
N GLU A 39 10.20 -6.56 -5.88
CA GLU A 39 9.98 -6.38 -7.30
C GLU A 39 10.21 -7.72 -8.04
N PRO A 40 9.42 -8.02 -9.07
CA PRO A 40 9.59 -9.24 -9.84
C PRO A 40 10.95 -9.27 -10.55
N GLY A 41 11.73 -10.32 -10.29
CA GLY A 41 13.10 -10.45 -10.81
C GLY A 41 14.10 -9.46 -10.20
N GLY A 42 13.67 -8.66 -9.22
CA GLY A 42 14.47 -7.65 -8.53
C GLY A 42 14.77 -8.01 -7.08
N ALA A 43 15.54 -7.14 -6.42
CA ALA A 43 15.82 -7.27 -5.00
C ALA A 43 14.61 -6.83 -4.16
N CYS A 44 14.48 -7.41 -2.97
CA CYS A 44 13.53 -6.93 -1.98
C CYS A 44 14.11 -5.74 -1.22
N ARG A 45 13.28 -4.74 -0.94
CA ARG A 45 13.61 -3.57 -0.14
C ARG A 45 12.72 -3.52 1.08
N VAL A 46 13.30 -3.17 2.23
CA VAL A 46 12.57 -2.98 3.49
C VAL A 46 12.45 -1.50 3.80
N PHE A 47 11.22 -1.06 4.03
CA PHE A 47 10.85 0.26 4.50
C PHE A 47 10.41 0.12 5.95
N LYS A 48 11.14 0.75 6.87
CA LYS A 48 10.82 0.70 8.29
C LYS A 48 9.87 1.80 8.68
N ASP A 49 9.10 1.57 9.73
CA ASP A 49 8.30 2.61 10.37
C ASP A 49 7.34 3.32 9.41
N VAL A 50 6.77 2.58 8.45
CA VAL A 50 5.77 3.09 7.50
C VAL A 50 4.48 3.39 8.24
N LEU A 51 3.91 4.56 8.00
CA LEU A 51 2.75 5.07 8.72
C LEU A 51 1.44 4.70 8.04
N PHE A 52 0.52 4.16 8.82
CA PHE A 52 -0.86 3.86 8.45
C PHE A 52 -1.81 4.60 9.39
N VAL A 53 -2.98 4.97 8.87
CA VAL A 53 -4.09 5.46 9.69
C VAL A 53 -5.18 4.40 9.73
N GLU A 54 -5.62 4.07 10.94
CA GLU A 54 -6.83 3.28 11.19
C GLU A 54 -7.95 4.22 11.61
N SER A 55 -9.09 4.17 10.92
CA SER A 55 -10.25 5.01 11.21
C SER A 55 -11.54 4.26 10.89
N GLN A 56 -12.41 4.11 11.89
CA GLN A 56 -13.75 3.49 11.72
C GLN A 56 -13.71 2.16 10.94
N GLN A 57 -12.83 1.23 11.36
CA GLN A 57 -12.59 -0.07 10.71
C GLN A 57 -11.97 0.01 9.31
N ALA A 58 -11.63 1.20 8.81
CA ALA A 58 -10.86 1.39 7.60
C ALA A 58 -9.37 1.57 7.90
N ALA A 59 -8.52 1.19 6.95
CA ALA A 59 -7.09 1.44 6.97
C ALA A 59 -6.62 2.12 5.69
N TYR A 60 -5.66 3.01 5.80
CA TYR A 60 -4.98 3.59 4.63
C TYR A 60 -3.53 3.95 4.96
N LEU A 61 -2.68 3.95 3.93
CA LEU A 61 -1.31 4.45 4.03
C LEU A 61 -1.34 5.98 4.21
N TYR A 62 -0.73 6.48 5.28
CA TYR A 62 -0.82 7.90 5.60
C TYR A 62 -0.12 8.75 4.53
N GLY A 63 -0.79 9.80 4.05
CA GLY A 63 -0.37 10.63 2.90
C GLY A 63 -1.14 10.32 1.61
N LEU A 64 -1.73 9.13 1.45
CA LEU A 64 -2.55 8.81 0.27
C LEU A 64 -3.87 9.59 0.21
N GLU A 65 -4.28 10.27 1.26
CA GLU A 65 -5.41 11.20 1.22
C GLU A 65 -5.06 12.53 0.50
N HIS A 66 -3.80 12.73 0.11
CA HIS A 66 -3.30 13.95 -0.53
C HIS A 66 -2.59 13.66 -1.87
N GLU A 67 -2.81 14.53 -2.86
CA GLU A 67 -2.25 14.36 -4.20
C GLU A 67 -0.72 14.39 -4.20
N ASP A 68 -0.10 15.23 -3.36
CA ASP A 68 1.35 15.28 -3.17
C ASP A 68 1.91 14.07 -2.41
N GLY A 69 1.04 13.23 -1.83
CA GLY A 69 1.42 12.05 -1.06
C GLY A 69 2.01 12.39 0.31
N ARG A 70 1.94 13.65 0.74
CA ARG A 70 2.62 14.13 1.94
C ARG A 70 1.66 14.14 3.15
N PRO A 71 1.92 13.36 4.21
CA PRO A 71 1.10 13.42 5.42
C PRO A 71 1.20 14.78 6.11
N LYS A 72 0.07 15.27 6.63
CA LYS A 72 0.00 16.55 7.34
C LYS A 72 0.20 16.37 8.85
N GLY A 73 0.62 17.41 9.55
CA GLY A 73 0.74 17.40 11.02
C GLY A 73 1.88 16.55 11.60
N LEU A 74 2.74 15.95 10.77
CA LEU A 74 3.97 15.30 11.20
C LEU A 74 5.16 16.28 11.18
N LYS A 75 6.22 15.96 11.94
CA LYS A 75 7.52 16.62 11.77
C LYS A 75 8.03 16.41 10.34
N SER A 76 8.65 17.42 9.74
CA SER A 76 9.05 17.40 8.33
C SER A 76 9.85 16.16 7.95
N GLU A 77 10.85 15.76 8.75
CA GLU A 77 11.69 14.58 8.45
C GLU A 77 10.87 13.27 8.37
N VAL A 78 9.85 13.12 9.21
CA VAL A 78 8.97 11.95 9.21
C VAL A 78 8.01 12.01 8.03
N ALA A 79 7.46 13.19 7.74
CA ALA A 79 6.60 13.42 6.58
C ALA A 79 7.36 13.18 5.27
N ASP A 80 8.62 13.61 5.16
CA ASP A 80 9.50 13.40 4.01
C ASP A 80 9.73 11.90 3.78
N THR A 81 10.09 11.17 4.84
CA THR A 81 10.33 9.73 4.76
C THR A 81 9.08 8.97 4.34
N GLN A 82 7.92 9.32 4.89
CA GLN A 82 6.64 8.71 4.53
C GLN A 82 6.23 9.06 3.09
N GLN A 83 6.43 10.32 2.67
CA GLN A 83 6.13 10.75 1.30
C GLN A 83 6.96 9.97 0.28
N LEU A 84 8.25 9.74 0.53
CA LEU A 84 9.10 8.91 -0.33
C LEU A 84 8.56 7.48 -0.47
N PHE A 85 7.99 6.92 0.60
CA PHE A 85 7.36 5.60 0.53
C PHE A 85 6.04 5.63 -0.28
N VAL A 86 5.21 6.65 -0.09
CA VAL A 86 3.99 6.86 -0.88
C VAL A 86 4.32 7.01 -2.38
N GLU A 87 5.34 7.81 -2.71
CA GLU A 87 5.84 7.99 -4.08
C GLU A 87 6.32 6.66 -4.67
N PHE A 88 7.09 5.88 -3.91
CA PHE A 88 7.49 4.55 -4.34
C PHE A 88 6.29 3.65 -4.69
N VAL A 89 5.27 3.58 -3.83
CA VAL A 89 4.07 2.75 -4.07
C VAL A 89 3.32 3.20 -5.35
N ARG A 90 3.25 4.51 -5.59
CA ARG A 90 2.64 5.07 -6.81
C ARG A 90 3.45 4.70 -8.05
N GLU A 91 4.78 4.87 -8.01
CA GLU A 91 5.68 4.49 -9.09
C GLU A 91 5.54 3.00 -9.44
N GLN A 92 5.42 2.12 -8.43
CA GLN A 92 5.19 0.69 -8.68
C GLN A 92 3.86 0.41 -9.40
N THR A 93 2.83 1.22 -9.15
CA THR A 93 1.56 1.13 -9.86
C THR A 93 1.71 1.58 -11.31
N GLU A 94 2.35 2.73 -11.54
CA GLU A 94 2.63 3.24 -12.88
C GLU A 94 3.47 2.26 -13.72
N LEU A 95 4.52 1.68 -13.13
CA LEU A 95 5.33 0.65 -13.77
C LEU A 95 4.51 -0.60 -14.10
N THR A 96 3.59 -1.00 -13.22
CA THR A 96 2.68 -2.14 -13.46
C THR A 96 1.74 -1.85 -14.63
N LEU A 97 1.12 -0.67 -14.65
CA LEU A 97 0.25 -0.22 -15.74
C LEU A 97 1.01 -0.15 -17.08
N ALA A 98 2.23 0.41 -17.07
CA ALA A 98 3.07 0.48 -18.25
C ALA A 98 3.42 -0.91 -18.81
N ARG A 99 3.67 -1.90 -17.93
CA ARG A 99 3.90 -3.30 -18.32
C ARG A 99 2.65 -3.98 -18.87
N MET A 100 1.47 -3.65 -18.34
CA MET A 100 0.19 -4.14 -18.86
C MET A 100 -0.15 -3.53 -20.23
N GLY A 101 0.35 -2.34 -20.53
CA GLY A 101 0.14 -1.64 -21.78
C GLY A 101 -1.35 -1.51 -22.11
N LEU A 102 -1.75 -1.93 -23.31
CA LEU A 102 -3.13 -1.83 -23.79
C LEU A 102 -4.13 -2.68 -22.99
N LEU A 103 -3.66 -3.60 -22.14
CA LEU A 103 -4.53 -4.42 -21.30
C LEU A 103 -4.90 -3.75 -19.97
N ALA A 104 -4.17 -2.71 -19.54
CA ALA A 104 -4.42 -2.06 -18.26
C ALA A 104 -5.88 -1.64 -18.04
N PRO A 105 -6.60 -1.06 -19.03
CA PRO A 105 -7.97 -0.63 -18.84
C PRO A 105 -9.00 -1.73 -18.58
N VAL A 106 -8.65 -3.00 -18.89
CA VAL A 106 -9.51 -4.18 -18.71
C VAL A 106 -9.57 -4.61 -17.25
N PHE A 107 -8.59 -4.24 -16.44
CA PHE A 107 -8.49 -4.63 -15.05
C PHE A 107 -8.96 -3.48 -14.15
N ASP A 108 -10.12 -3.66 -13.54
CA ASP A 108 -10.63 -2.74 -12.54
C ASP A 108 -9.68 -2.69 -11.33
N GLY A 109 -9.45 -1.48 -10.83
CA GLY A 109 -8.53 -1.23 -9.72
C GLY A 109 -7.03 -1.29 -10.05
N ALA A 110 -6.66 -1.43 -11.32
CA ALA A 110 -5.25 -1.39 -11.73
C ALA A 110 -4.55 -0.07 -11.34
N GLU A 111 -5.30 1.04 -11.25
CA GLU A 111 -4.80 2.40 -10.97
C GLU A 111 -4.42 2.64 -9.50
N TYR A 112 -4.85 1.76 -8.59
CA TYR A 112 -4.54 1.82 -7.17
C TYR A 112 -3.98 0.49 -6.64
N ALA A 113 -3.60 -0.43 -7.54
CA ALA A 113 -3.34 -1.81 -7.17
C ALA A 113 -2.20 -1.96 -6.15
N CYS A 114 -1.12 -1.18 -6.22
CA CYS A 114 -0.07 -1.27 -5.20
C CYS A 114 -0.48 -0.62 -3.87
N GLN A 115 -1.26 0.46 -3.90
CA GLN A 115 -1.83 1.10 -2.72
C GLN A 115 -2.76 0.14 -1.97
N ALA A 116 -3.60 -0.59 -2.70
CA ALA A 116 -4.43 -1.65 -2.12
C ALA A 116 -3.58 -2.81 -1.60
N ARG A 117 -2.61 -3.33 -2.36
CA ARG A 117 -1.75 -4.44 -1.91
C ARG A 117 -0.96 -4.11 -0.64
N VAL A 118 -0.35 -2.92 -0.56
CA VAL A 118 0.44 -2.55 0.62
C VAL A 118 -0.44 -2.38 1.86
N THR A 119 -1.62 -1.78 1.69
CA THR A 119 -2.57 -1.59 2.79
C THR A 119 -3.16 -2.93 3.23
N ALA A 120 -3.48 -3.82 2.29
CA ALA A 120 -3.92 -5.19 2.59
C ALA A 120 -2.85 -5.98 3.33
N ALA A 121 -1.58 -5.90 2.90
CA ALA A 121 -0.45 -6.54 3.57
C ALA A 121 -0.29 -6.06 5.02
N TYR A 122 -0.61 -4.80 5.31
CA TYR A 122 -0.71 -4.30 6.68
C TYR A 122 -1.94 -4.88 7.41
N MET A 123 -3.11 -4.80 6.80
CA MET A 123 -4.40 -5.17 7.40
C MET A 123 -4.46 -6.63 7.85
N ILE A 124 -3.78 -7.57 7.19
CA ILE A 124 -3.80 -8.99 7.60
C ILE A 124 -3.18 -9.23 8.99
N HIS A 125 -2.46 -8.26 9.55
CA HIS A 125 -1.92 -8.32 10.91
C HIS A 125 -2.82 -7.61 11.94
N ARG A 126 -4.04 -7.22 11.55
CA ARG A 126 -4.94 -6.39 12.32
C ARG A 126 -6.34 -7.00 12.35
N GLU A 127 -6.91 -7.16 13.55
CA GLU A 127 -8.14 -7.94 13.73
C GLU A 127 -9.43 -7.14 13.47
N ASN A 128 -9.39 -5.81 13.55
CA ASN A 128 -10.59 -4.95 13.56
C ASN A 128 -10.80 -4.16 12.26
N LEU A 129 -10.03 -4.44 11.22
CA LEU A 129 -10.08 -3.70 9.96
C LEU A 129 -10.92 -4.47 8.93
N ARG A 130 -11.90 -3.79 8.35
CA ARG A 130 -12.83 -4.33 7.36
C ARG A 130 -12.75 -3.63 6.02
N TYR A 131 -12.31 -2.37 6.02
CA TYR A 131 -12.33 -1.52 4.84
C TYR A 131 -10.92 -1.08 4.49
N LEU A 132 -10.68 -0.93 3.20
CA LEU A 132 -9.42 -0.44 2.68
C LEU A 132 -9.69 0.92 2.04
N ALA A 133 -8.91 1.94 2.38
CA ALA A 133 -9.03 3.26 1.78
C ALA A 133 -7.70 3.72 1.16
N PHE A 134 -7.78 4.55 0.14
CA PHE A 134 -6.63 5.13 -0.56
C PHE A 134 -7.07 6.33 -1.40
N GLY A 135 -6.10 7.15 -1.78
CA GLY A 135 -6.25 8.07 -2.89
C GLY A 135 -5.31 7.72 -4.04
N TYR A 136 -5.77 8.03 -5.25
CA TYR A 136 -5.06 7.74 -6.50
C TYR A 136 -5.53 8.71 -7.58
N ARG A 137 -4.76 8.77 -8.68
CA ARG A 137 -5.17 9.50 -9.88
C ARG A 137 -5.94 8.53 -10.79
N ASN A 138 -7.18 8.87 -11.11
CA ASN A 138 -8.02 8.06 -12.00
C ASN A 138 -7.67 8.30 -13.48
N ARG A 139 -8.37 7.60 -14.39
CA ARG A 139 -8.16 7.67 -15.85
C ARG A 139 -8.38 9.06 -16.44
N ASP A 140 -9.23 9.87 -15.79
CA ASP A 140 -9.52 11.24 -16.20
C ASP A 140 -8.43 12.23 -15.76
N GLY A 141 -7.47 11.77 -14.95
CA GLY A 141 -6.38 12.58 -14.41
C GLY A 141 -6.70 13.23 -13.07
N ASP A 142 -7.89 12.98 -12.51
CA ASP A 142 -8.34 13.55 -11.24
C ASP A 142 -7.81 12.74 -10.05
N TYR A 143 -7.42 13.44 -8.99
CA TYR A 143 -7.08 12.80 -7.72
C TYR A 143 -8.35 12.50 -6.93
N VAL A 144 -8.67 11.22 -6.80
CA VAL A 144 -9.84 10.73 -6.08
C VAL A 144 -9.43 10.00 -4.80
N ARG A 145 -10.37 9.90 -3.86
CA ARG A 145 -10.22 9.15 -2.61
C ARG A 145 -11.36 8.16 -2.54
N GLU A 146 -11.02 6.91 -2.34
CA GLU A 146 -11.97 5.81 -2.33
C GLU A 146 -11.82 4.97 -1.07
N LYS A 147 -12.93 4.37 -0.70
CA LYS A 147 -13.03 3.36 0.35
C LYS A 147 -13.65 2.12 -0.29
N LEU A 148 -12.89 1.03 -0.31
CA LEU A 148 -13.39 -0.28 -0.71
C LEU A 148 -14.14 -0.90 0.47
N GLU A 149 -15.44 -1.12 0.27
CA GLU A 149 -16.30 -1.78 1.25
C GLU A 149 -16.08 -3.29 1.33
N ASP A 150 -15.61 -3.90 0.23
CA ASP A 150 -15.29 -5.33 0.13
C ASP A 150 -13.86 -5.53 -0.39
N PRO A 151 -12.85 -5.53 0.50
CA PRO A 151 -11.45 -5.70 0.12
C PRO A 151 -10.97 -7.17 0.16
N GLU A 152 -11.85 -8.18 0.28
CA GLU A 152 -11.43 -9.56 0.56
C GLU A 152 -10.49 -10.14 -0.51
N ASP A 153 -10.68 -9.85 -1.79
CA ASP A 153 -9.75 -10.29 -2.85
C ASP A 153 -8.31 -9.79 -2.61
N TRP A 154 -8.16 -8.56 -2.10
CA TRP A 154 -6.85 -8.01 -1.74
C TRP A 154 -6.29 -8.63 -0.47
N LEU A 155 -7.14 -8.91 0.51
CA LEU A 155 -6.74 -9.53 1.77
C LEU A 155 -6.33 -11.00 1.55
N ASP A 156 -7.08 -11.76 0.77
CA ASP A 156 -6.75 -13.13 0.39
C ASP A 156 -5.45 -13.19 -0.41
N ASN A 157 -5.25 -12.25 -1.33
CA ASN A 157 -3.97 -12.13 -2.02
C ASN A 157 -2.83 -11.88 -1.03
N ALA A 158 -2.99 -10.96 -0.09
CA ALA A 158 -1.98 -10.66 0.94
C ALA A 158 -1.70 -11.87 1.86
N ARG A 159 -2.74 -12.62 2.26
CA ARG A 159 -2.60 -13.85 3.08
C ARG A 159 -1.84 -14.95 2.36
N ALA A 160 -1.94 -15.01 1.02
CA ALA A 160 -1.23 -15.99 0.20
C ALA A 160 0.25 -15.64 -0.04
N ILE A 161 0.68 -14.42 0.26
CA ILE A 161 2.08 -14.00 0.15
C ILE A 161 2.90 -14.62 1.28
N ARG A 162 4.16 -14.96 0.99
CA ARG A 162 5.09 -15.48 2.00
C ARG A 162 5.27 -14.47 3.14
N PRO A 163 5.41 -14.94 4.39
CA PRO A 163 5.67 -14.08 5.54
C PRO A 163 6.88 -13.17 5.33
N PHE A 164 6.88 -12.03 6.02
CA PHE A 164 7.91 -10.99 5.90
C PHE A 164 9.33 -11.54 5.93
N GLU A 165 9.69 -12.39 6.89
CA GLU A 165 11.04 -12.96 7.03
C GLU A 165 11.45 -13.87 5.86
N GLU A 166 10.49 -14.59 5.28
CA GLU A 166 10.73 -15.55 4.20
C GLU A 166 10.67 -14.92 2.81
N LEU A 167 10.01 -13.77 2.68
CA LEU A 167 9.85 -13.07 1.41
C LEU A 167 11.21 -12.58 0.89
N GLY A 168 11.54 -12.96 -0.36
CA GLY A 168 12.81 -12.67 -1.02
C GLY A 168 13.92 -13.69 -0.78
N THR A 169 13.68 -14.70 0.07
CA THR A 169 14.63 -15.82 0.21
C THR A 169 14.32 -16.86 -0.86
N SER A 170 15.25 -17.03 -1.82
CA SER A 170 15.24 -18.21 -2.67
C SER A 170 15.42 -19.41 -1.74
N LYS A 171 14.51 -20.40 -1.78
CA LYS A 171 14.90 -21.72 -1.30
C LYS A 171 16.04 -22.15 -2.22
N ALA A 172 17.24 -22.27 -1.66
CA ALA A 172 18.35 -22.94 -2.33
C ALA A 172 17.99 -24.42 -2.56
#